data_AF-A0A414G1V4-F1
#
_entry.id   AF-A0A414G1V4-F1
#
_cell.length_a   1.000
_cell.length_b   1.000
_cell.length_c   1.000
_cell.angle_alpha   90.00
_cell.angle_beta   90.00
_cell.angle_gamma   90.00
#
_symmetry.space_group_name_H-M   'P 1'
#
loop_
_entity.id
_entity.type
_entity.pdbx_description
1 polymer ?
#
loop_
_entity_poly.entity_id
_entity_poly.type
_entity_poly.pdbx_seq_one_letter_code
_entity_poly.pdbx_strand_id
1 'polypeptide(L)'
;MKVKQLLYGMMYGLLIFFTASCSEENSENLPDNVAIYQSYLVAFSDSQPTLAYARFSPEKDVPLKEIKLTGGASIMANGKEMEYHYFDGNTIFGYSYSLSLGKDEQVSFVFQRKRQQETRMLTNYVYKEWINEIHIPSELTTIANQEMVEWKGEKIASNEELEATLDNPSHLEEYTAYYGTLNESRDGVSFKNVPKGKYMLTLKRILKLETKDNDAPAKGEIRLVFYDKKEVTVK
;
A
#
# COMPACT_ATOMS: atom_id res chain seq x y z
N MET A 1 32.75 -69.26 18.65
CA MET A 1 32.61 -69.57 17.20
C MET A 1 31.18 -69.22 16.81
N LYS A 2 30.84 -68.36 15.84
CA LYS A 2 31.57 -67.61 14.81
C LYS A 2 30.85 -66.26 14.60
N VAL A 3 31.65 -65.25 14.27
CA VAL A 3 31.29 -63.91 13.79
C VAL A 3 30.80 -63.96 12.34
N LYS A 4 29.88 -63.03 11.98
CA LYS A 4 29.66 -62.31 10.68
C LYS A 4 28.15 -62.03 10.55
N GLN A 5 27.65 -60.84 10.24
CA GLN A 5 28.10 -59.85 9.25
C GLN A 5 27.51 -58.47 9.55
N LEU A 6 28.35 -57.43 9.41
CA LEU A 6 27.97 -56.04 9.20
C LEU A 6 27.07 -55.90 7.96
N LEU A 7 26.05 -55.04 8.04
CA LEU A 7 25.60 -54.26 6.89
C LEU A 7 25.43 -52.80 7.34
N TYR A 8 26.43 -52.02 6.92
CA TYR A 8 26.36 -50.57 6.78
C TYR A 8 25.16 -50.19 5.90
N GLY A 9 24.38 -49.22 6.37
CA GLY A 9 23.29 -48.61 5.63
C GLY A 9 23.09 -47.19 6.11
N MET A 10 24.08 -46.34 5.82
CA MET A 10 24.07 -44.90 6.01
C MET A 10 22.87 -44.30 5.25
N MET A 11 21.77 -44.03 5.95
CA MET A 11 20.61 -43.35 5.40
C MET A 11 20.84 -41.83 5.48
N TYR A 12 21.75 -41.34 4.63
CA TYR A 12 21.73 -39.96 4.16
C TYR A 12 20.81 -39.94 2.94
N GLY A 13 19.71 -39.20 2.99
CA GLY A 13 18.77 -39.16 1.87
C GLY A 13 17.67 -38.12 2.03
N LEU A 14 18.04 -36.87 1.74
CA LEU A 14 17.19 -35.73 1.39
C LEU A 14 16.07 -35.34 2.38
N LEU A 15 16.44 -34.46 3.33
CA LEU A 15 15.53 -33.35 3.64
C LEU A 15 15.50 -32.44 2.40
N ILE A 16 14.44 -32.57 1.59
CA ILE A 16 14.08 -31.53 0.62
C ILE A 16 13.56 -30.36 1.44
N PHE A 17 14.46 -29.45 1.81
CA PHE A 17 14.05 -28.10 2.11
C PHE A 17 13.50 -27.53 0.80
N PHE A 18 12.17 -27.46 0.70
CA PHE A 18 11.56 -26.51 -0.22
C PHE A 18 11.97 -25.12 0.27
N THR A 19 13.10 -24.63 -0.24
CA THR A 19 13.29 -23.20 -0.37
C THR A 19 12.18 -22.77 -1.33
N ALA A 20 11.03 -22.37 -0.78
CA ALA A 20 10.08 -21.55 -1.51
C ALA A 20 10.85 -20.27 -1.83
N SER A 21 11.54 -20.32 -2.97
CA SER A 21 11.96 -19.15 -3.72
C SER A 21 10.77 -18.22 -3.68
N CYS A 22 10.94 -17.03 -3.10
CA CYS A 22 10.06 -15.90 -3.35
C CYS A 22 10.24 -15.51 -4.83
N SER A 23 9.79 -16.37 -5.74
CA SER A 23 9.75 -16.10 -7.17
C SER A 23 8.46 -15.36 -7.46
N GLU A 24 8.60 -14.26 -8.19
CA GLU A 24 7.53 -13.56 -8.89
C GLU A 24 6.59 -14.58 -9.55
N GLU A 25 5.34 -14.61 -9.09
CA GLU A 25 4.30 -15.46 -9.67
C GLU A 25 3.52 -14.65 -10.70
N ASN A 26 3.58 -15.11 -11.96
CA ASN A 26 2.85 -14.52 -13.07
C ASN A 26 1.40 -14.99 -13.05
N SER A 27 0.45 -14.07 -13.26
CA SER A 27 -0.99 -14.39 -13.28
C SER A 27 -1.38 -15.41 -14.34
N GLU A 28 -0.63 -15.52 -15.44
CA GLU A 28 -0.88 -16.51 -16.50
C GLU A 28 -0.59 -17.95 -16.06
N ASN A 29 0.22 -18.13 -15.01
CA ASN A 29 0.56 -19.43 -14.44
C ASN A 29 -0.45 -19.88 -13.38
N LEU A 30 -1.37 -19.00 -12.96
CA LEU A 30 -2.39 -19.33 -11.99
C LEU A 30 -3.48 -20.21 -12.63
N PRO A 31 -3.93 -21.27 -11.95
CA PRO A 31 -5.12 -22.01 -12.38
C PRO A 31 -6.36 -21.10 -12.49
N ASP A 32 -7.22 -21.37 -13.46
CA ASP A 32 -8.41 -20.56 -13.75
C ASP A 32 -9.40 -20.46 -12.58
N ASN A 33 -9.39 -21.43 -11.65
CA ASN A 33 -10.23 -21.44 -10.47
C ASN A 33 -9.66 -20.63 -9.28
N VAL A 34 -8.44 -20.09 -9.41
CA VAL A 34 -7.85 -19.21 -8.39
C VAL A 34 -8.38 -17.79 -8.61
N ALA A 35 -9.12 -17.31 -7.61
CA ALA A 35 -9.58 -15.94 -7.54
C ALA A 35 -8.45 -15.01 -7.10
N ILE A 36 -8.44 -13.80 -7.65
CA ILE A 36 -7.41 -12.79 -7.37
C ILE A 36 -8.03 -11.68 -6.50
N TYR A 37 -7.51 -11.52 -5.29
CA TYR A 37 -7.79 -10.37 -4.43
C TYR A 37 -7.20 -9.11 -5.04
N GLN A 38 -8.02 -8.06 -5.10
CA GLN A 38 -7.59 -6.75 -5.58
C GLN A 38 -7.51 -5.77 -4.40
N SER A 39 -6.38 -5.11 -4.25
CA SER A 39 -6.21 -4.02 -3.29
C SER A 39 -5.81 -2.76 -4.06
N TYR A 40 -6.63 -1.72 -3.96
CA TYR A 40 -6.38 -0.44 -4.62
C TYR A 40 -6.07 0.64 -3.58
N LEU A 41 -5.29 1.65 -3.97
CA LEU A 41 -5.12 2.88 -3.21
C LEU A 41 -5.17 4.07 -4.16
N VAL A 42 -5.89 5.11 -3.75
CA VAL A 42 -5.89 6.41 -4.44
C VAL A 42 -5.54 7.48 -3.43
N ALA A 43 -4.55 8.30 -3.74
CA ALA A 43 -4.16 9.44 -2.92
C ALA A 43 -4.41 10.75 -3.67
N PHE A 44 -5.38 11.52 -3.19
CA PHE A 44 -5.67 12.87 -3.65
C PHE A 44 -4.92 13.90 -2.81
N SER A 45 -4.55 15.02 -3.44
CA SER A 45 -3.95 16.17 -2.78
C SER A 45 -4.19 17.42 -3.62
N ASP A 46 -4.36 18.56 -2.96
CA ASP A 46 -4.48 19.83 -3.67
C ASP A 46 -3.13 20.31 -4.22
N SER A 47 -2.03 19.99 -3.53
CA SER A 47 -0.69 20.44 -3.91
C SER A 47 0.04 19.42 -4.78
N GLN A 48 -0.23 18.13 -4.63
CA GLN A 48 0.47 17.05 -5.35
C GLN A 48 -0.39 16.40 -6.45
N PRO A 49 0.21 15.66 -7.40
CA PRO A 49 -0.55 14.87 -8.35
C PRO A 49 -1.37 13.78 -7.64
N THR A 50 -2.49 13.38 -8.25
CA THR A 50 -3.28 12.23 -7.79
C THR A 50 -2.47 10.96 -8.04
N LEU A 51 -2.31 10.11 -7.03
CA LEU A 51 -1.54 8.87 -7.15
C LEU A 51 -2.49 7.67 -7.08
N ALA A 52 -2.37 6.75 -8.03
CA ALA A 52 -3.12 5.50 -8.06
C ALA A 52 -2.15 4.33 -7.88
N TYR A 53 -2.55 3.38 -7.03
CA TYR A 53 -1.80 2.16 -6.76
C TYR A 53 -2.72 0.95 -6.81
N ALA A 54 -2.16 -0.19 -7.22
CA ALA A 54 -2.87 -1.46 -7.23
C ALA A 54 -1.97 -2.61 -6.81
N ARG A 55 -2.59 -3.62 -6.23
CA ARG A 55 -1.98 -4.88 -5.83
C ARG A 55 -2.93 -6.02 -6.14
N PHE A 56 -2.35 -7.13 -6.57
CA PHE A 56 -3.07 -8.36 -6.87
C PHE A 56 -2.41 -9.52 -6.14
N SER A 57 -3.21 -10.40 -5.53
CA SER A 57 -2.72 -11.55 -4.77
C SER A 57 -3.74 -12.70 -4.82
N PRO A 58 -3.32 -13.97 -4.90
CA PRO A 58 -4.20 -15.12 -4.75
C PRO A 58 -4.65 -15.32 -3.29
N GLU A 59 -3.92 -14.74 -2.33
CA GLU A 59 -4.18 -14.86 -0.90
C GLU A 59 -4.49 -13.49 -0.29
N LYS A 60 -5.58 -13.40 0.48
CA LYS A 60 -5.98 -12.16 1.15
C LYS A 60 -5.02 -11.83 2.29
N ASP A 61 -4.59 -10.58 2.37
CA ASP A 61 -3.83 -10.04 3.51
C ASP A 61 -2.49 -10.74 3.80
N VAL A 62 -1.97 -11.56 2.88
CA VAL A 62 -0.66 -12.23 3.04
C VAL A 62 0.42 -11.39 2.37
N PRO A 63 1.40 -10.83 3.11
CA PRO A 63 2.50 -10.07 2.52
C PRO A 63 3.33 -10.91 1.55
N LEU A 64 3.99 -10.26 0.59
CA LEU A 64 4.94 -10.89 -0.35
C LEU A 64 4.36 -12.03 -1.21
N LYS A 65 3.02 -12.10 -1.33
CA LYS A 65 2.29 -13.00 -2.23
C LYS A 65 1.73 -12.27 -3.45
N GLU A 66 2.35 -11.16 -3.80
CA GLU A 66 1.93 -10.34 -4.92
C GLU A 66 2.22 -11.03 -6.24
N ILE A 67 1.27 -10.95 -7.17
CA ILE A 67 1.41 -11.51 -8.51
C ILE A 67 1.56 -10.41 -9.53
N LYS A 68 2.29 -10.71 -10.60
CA LYS A 68 2.37 -9.84 -11.77
C LYS A 68 1.34 -10.24 -12.81
N LEU A 69 0.53 -9.28 -13.22
CA LEU A 69 -0.41 -9.39 -14.33
C LEU A 69 0.33 -9.57 -15.66
N THR A 70 0.08 -10.72 -16.28
CA THR A 70 0.69 -11.23 -17.51
C THR A 70 -0.32 -12.08 -18.29
N GLY A 71 0.05 -12.60 -19.46
CA GLY A 71 -0.84 -13.46 -20.26
C GLY A 71 -2.15 -12.80 -20.71
N GLY A 72 -2.13 -11.47 -20.91
CA GLY A 72 -3.31 -10.67 -21.25
C GLY A 72 -4.13 -10.21 -20.05
N ALA A 73 -3.71 -10.48 -18.81
CA ALA A 73 -4.22 -9.73 -17.66
C ALA A 73 -3.54 -8.36 -17.58
N SER A 74 -4.26 -7.31 -17.18
CA SER A 74 -3.72 -5.96 -17.06
C SER A 74 -4.52 -5.10 -16.09
N ILE A 75 -3.94 -3.99 -15.65
CA ILE A 75 -4.60 -2.98 -14.83
C ILE A 75 -4.39 -1.60 -15.44
N MET A 76 -5.48 -0.83 -15.52
CA MET A 76 -5.46 0.56 -15.94
C MET A 76 -6.08 1.45 -14.86
N ALA A 77 -5.54 2.66 -14.72
CA ALA A 77 -6.16 3.75 -13.98
C ALA A 77 -6.47 4.90 -14.94
N ASN A 78 -7.73 5.35 -14.98
CA ASN A 78 -8.23 6.37 -15.92
C ASN A 78 -7.86 6.09 -17.39
N GLY A 79 -7.95 4.81 -17.80
CA GLY A 79 -7.63 4.37 -19.16
C GLY A 79 -6.13 4.33 -19.51
N LYS A 80 -5.24 4.58 -18.54
CA LYS A 80 -3.79 4.51 -18.70
C LYS A 80 -3.26 3.26 -18.00
N GLU A 81 -2.33 2.56 -18.62
CA GLU A 81 -1.66 1.41 -18.01
C GLU A 81 -0.87 1.84 -16.76
N MET A 82 -0.93 1.03 -15.72
CA MET A 82 -0.14 1.26 -14.50
C MET A 82 1.20 0.52 -14.60
N GLU A 83 2.26 1.16 -14.12
CA GLU A 83 3.60 0.59 -14.14
C GLU A 83 3.76 -0.45 -13.04
N TYR A 84 4.34 -1.61 -13.37
CA TYR A 84 4.71 -2.63 -12.40
C TYR A 84 6.10 -2.32 -11.83
N HIS A 85 6.22 -2.38 -10.51
CA HIS A 85 7.49 -2.24 -9.81
C HIS A 85 7.67 -3.43 -8.86
N TYR A 86 8.92 -3.80 -8.65
CA TYR A 86 9.25 -4.79 -7.63
C TYR A 86 9.13 -4.15 -6.24
N PHE A 87 9.01 -5.00 -5.23
CA PHE A 87 9.18 -4.59 -3.83
C PHE A 87 10.64 -4.14 -3.61
N ASP A 88 10.95 -2.91 -4.01
CA ASP A 88 12.08 -2.14 -3.53
C ASP A 88 11.58 -1.08 -2.54
N GLY A 89 12.41 -0.72 -1.56
CA GLY A 89 11.99 0.08 -0.39
C GLY A 89 11.52 1.52 -0.68
N ASN A 90 11.24 1.88 -1.94
CA ASN A 90 10.92 3.24 -2.36
C ASN A 90 9.45 3.46 -2.78
N THR A 91 8.62 2.41 -2.82
CA THR A 91 7.19 2.51 -3.10
C THR A 91 6.37 2.38 -1.81
N ILE A 92 5.10 2.83 -1.81
CA ILE A 92 4.21 2.61 -0.66
C ILE A 92 4.15 1.09 -0.45
N PHE A 93 4.73 0.62 0.67
CA PHE A 93 4.82 -0.79 1.01
C PHE A 93 3.51 -1.53 0.74
N GLY A 94 3.58 -2.59 -0.08
CA GLY A 94 2.44 -3.45 -0.38
C GLY A 94 1.59 -3.06 -1.59
N TYR A 95 2.14 -2.27 -2.54
CA TYR A 95 1.52 -2.07 -3.86
C TYR A 95 2.55 -2.22 -4.99
N SER A 96 2.35 -3.21 -5.86
CA SER A 96 3.25 -3.52 -6.97
C SER A 96 2.95 -2.76 -8.26
N TYR A 97 1.82 -2.06 -8.33
CA TYR A 97 1.44 -1.22 -9.47
C TYR A 97 1.26 0.22 -9.05
N SER A 98 1.78 1.16 -9.83
CA SER A 98 1.62 2.59 -9.56
C SER A 98 1.39 3.42 -10.82
N LEU A 99 0.70 4.54 -10.66
CA LEU A 99 0.55 5.56 -11.70
C LEU A 99 0.36 6.93 -11.05
N SER A 100 1.16 7.90 -11.49
CA SER A 100 0.92 9.31 -11.21
C SER A 100 -0.08 9.86 -12.23
N LEU A 101 -1.25 10.26 -11.74
CA LEU A 101 -2.28 10.96 -12.49
C LEU A 101 -2.07 12.48 -12.32
N GLY A 102 -2.79 13.29 -13.11
CA GLY A 102 -2.69 14.75 -13.03
C GLY A 102 -3.34 15.29 -11.75
N LYS A 103 -4.27 16.23 -11.91
CA LYS A 103 -5.14 16.72 -10.82
C LYS A 103 -6.53 16.09 -10.91
N ASP A 104 -6.56 14.81 -11.28
CA ASP A 104 -7.81 14.06 -11.46
C ASP A 104 -8.50 13.94 -10.09
N GLU A 105 -9.80 14.26 -10.04
CA GLU A 105 -10.62 14.15 -8.82
C GLU A 105 -11.42 12.84 -8.75
N GLN A 106 -11.27 12.00 -9.78
CA GLN A 106 -11.85 10.68 -9.89
C GLN A 106 -10.83 9.72 -10.48
N VAL A 107 -10.82 8.49 -9.98
CA VAL A 107 -10.01 7.40 -10.51
C VAL A 107 -10.89 6.19 -10.80
N SER A 108 -10.81 5.67 -12.01
CA SER A 108 -11.36 4.37 -12.40
C SER A 108 -10.25 3.34 -12.52
N PHE A 109 -10.30 2.28 -11.74
CA PHE A 109 -9.48 1.08 -11.91
C PHE A 109 -10.20 0.09 -12.81
N VAL A 110 -9.57 -0.31 -13.91
CA VAL A 110 -10.06 -1.36 -14.80
C VAL A 110 -9.08 -2.52 -14.75
N PHE A 111 -9.45 -3.57 -14.02
CA PHE A 111 -8.70 -4.82 -13.99
C PHE A 111 -9.24 -5.76 -15.07
N GLN A 112 -8.42 -6.04 -16.08
CA GLN A 112 -8.69 -7.07 -17.07
C GLN A 112 -8.22 -8.42 -16.52
N ARG A 113 -9.16 -9.26 -16.10
CA ARG A 113 -8.89 -10.65 -15.72
C ARG A 113 -8.98 -11.54 -16.95
N LYS A 114 -7.85 -12.10 -17.37
CA LYS A 114 -7.78 -13.14 -18.40
C LYS A 114 -7.74 -14.53 -17.75
N ARG A 115 -8.64 -15.42 -18.17
CA ARG A 115 -8.63 -16.87 -17.92
C ARG A 115 -8.61 -17.59 -19.27
N GLN A 116 -8.40 -18.90 -19.31
CA GLN A 116 -8.22 -19.62 -20.58
C GLN A 116 -9.37 -19.39 -21.58
N GLN A 117 -10.61 -19.34 -21.09
CA GLN A 117 -11.81 -19.23 -21.93
C GLN A 117 -12.59 -17.92 -21.77
N GLU A 118 -12.18 -17.04 -20.86
CA GLU A 118 -12.92 -15.80 -20.59
C GLU A 118 -12.01 -14.59 -20.35
N THR A 119 -12.53 -13.42 -20.65
CA THR A 119 -11.91 -12.14 -20.29
C THR A 119 -12.98 -11.30 -19.62
N ARG A 120 -12.72 -10.89 -18.38
CA ARG A 120 -13.63 -10.06 -17.59
C ARG A 120 -12.97 -8.72 -17.31
N MET A 121 -13.76 -7.67 -17.42
CA MET A 121 -13.36 -6.33 -17.01
C MET A 121 -14.02 -6.03 -15.67
N LEU A 122 -13.22 -5.83 -14.64
CA LEU A 122 -13.68 -5.52 -13.30
C LEU A 122 -13.38 -4.04 -13.05
N THR A 123 -14.41 -3.23 -12.91
CA THR A 123 -14.26 -1.77 -12.85
C THR A 123 -14.65 -1.22 -11.49
N ASN A 124 -13.71 -0.52 -10.85
CA ASN A 124 -13.91 0.13 -9.56
C ASN A 124 -13.64 1.62 -9.68
N TYR A 125 -14.49 2.44 -9.05
CA TYR A 125 -14.39 3.90 -9.09
C TYR A 125 -14.12 4.45 -7.71
N VAL A 126 -13.35 5.54 -7.66
CA VAL A 126 -13.03 6.29 -6.44
C VAL A 126 -13.12 7.77 -6.76
N TYR A 127 -13.73 8.55 -5.88
CA TYR A 127 -13.96 9.99 -6.06
C TYR A 127 -13.40 10.75 -4.87
N LYS A 128 -12.77 11.90 -5.13
CA LYS A 128 -12.19 12.78 -4.11
C LYS A 128 -13.22 13.21 -3.08
N GLU A 129 -14.45 13.51 -3.52
CA GLU A 129 -15.56 13.94 -2.65
C GLU A 129 -16.00 12.91 -1.60
N TRP A 130 -15.60 11.64 -1.73
CA TRP A 130 -15.93 10.60 -0.76
C TRP A 130 -15.09 10.66 0.53
N ILE A 131 -14.06 11.50 0.56
CA ILE A 131 -13.22 11.72 1.73
C ILE A 131 -13.12 13.21 2.03
N ASN A 132 -13.19 13.58 3.30
CA ASN A 132 -12.95 14.97 3.69
C ASN A 132 -11.48 15.32 3.51
N GLU A 133 -11.21 16.56 3.15
CA GLU A 133 -9.84 17.06 3.00
C GLU A 133 -9.15 17.22 4.36
N ILE A 134 -7.82 17.17 4.37
CA ILE A 134 -6.98 17.47 5.54
C ILE A 134 -5.83 18.37 5.13
N HIS A 135 -5.70 19.51 5.80
CA HIS A 135 -4.76 20.56 5.40
C HIS A 135 -3.85 20.97 6.56
N ILE A 136 -2.55 21.06 6.32
CA ILE A 136 -1.58 21.54 7.31
C ILE A 136 -1.68 23.08 7.36
N PRO A 137 -1.83 23.72 8.55
CA PRO A 137 -1.84 25.17 8.68
C PRO A 137 -0.64 25.83 8.00
N SER A 138 -0.88 26.87 7.19
CA SER A 138 0.15 27.57 6.40
C SER A 138 1.19 28.28 7.27
N GLU A 139 0.81 28.59 8.50
CA GLU A 139 1.58 29.23 9.55
C GLU A 139 2.35 28.22 10.42
N LEU A 140 2.05 26.92 10.35
CA LEU A 140 2.77 25.90 11.11
C LEU A 140 4.19 25.74 10.58
N THR A 141 5.17 26.35 11.24
CA THR A 141 6.59 26.24 10.86
C THR A 141 7.39 25.37 11.82
N THR A 142 6.91 25.19 13.04
CA THR A 142 7.63 24.47 14.10
C THR A 142 6.70 23.57 14.90
N ILE A 143 7.21 22.42 15.32
CA ILE A 143 6.51 21.44 16.18
C ILE A 143 7.42 21.16 17.39
N ALA A 144 6.85 20.97 18.57
CA ALA A 144 7.56 20.41 19.70
C ALA A 144 7.03 19.02 20.04
N ASN A 145 7.88 18.20 20.66
CA ASN A 145 7.46 16.91 21.18
C ASN A 145 6.32 17.10 22.20
N GLN A 146 5.29 16.26 22.09
CA GLN A 146 4.09 16.22 22.92
C GLN A 146 3.14 17.42 22.78
N GLU A 147 3.49 18.43 21.98
CA GLU A 147 2.55 19.48 21.60
C GLU A 147 1.59 18.98 20.53
N MET A 148 0.36 19.49 20.58
CA MET A 148 -0.69 19.14 19.63
C MET A 148 -0.49 19.90 18.33
N VAL A 149 -0.53 19.16 17.22
CA VAL A 149 -0.57 19.70 15.86
C VAL A 149 -1.98 19.49 15.34
N GLU A 150 -2.71 20.59 15.20
CA GLU A 150 -4.05 20.61 14.60
C GLU A 150 -3.94 20.83 13.09
N TRP A 151 -4.93 20.33 12.35
CA TRP A 151 -5.10 20.60 10.92
C TRP A 151 -6.33 21.48 10.67
N LYS A 152 -6.40 22.05 9.47
CA LYS A 152 -7.61 22.74 9.00
C LYS A 152 -8.50 21.70 8.29
N GLY A 153 -9.76 21.64 8.70
CA GLY A 153 -10.77 20.71 8.19
C GLY A 153 -11.50 19.98 9.31
N GLU A 154 -12.30 18.99 8.92
CA GLU A 154 -13.07 18.17 9.86
C GLU A 154 -12.16 17.25 10.68
N LYS A 155 -12.57 16.96 11.91
CA LYS A 155 -11.98 15.88 12.71
C LYS A 155 -12.06 14.54 11.95
N ILE A 156 -11.15 13.61 12.28
CA ILE A 156 -11.15 12.28 11.66
C ILE A 156 -12.41 11.53 12.12
N ALA A 157 -13.25 11.08 11.19
CA ALA A 157 -14.45 10.33 11.50
C ALA A 157 -14.11 8.95 12.07
N SER A 158 -15.04 8.30 12.76
CA SER A 158 -14.79 7.01 13.43
C SER A 158 -14.48 5.87 12.47
N ASN A 159 -14.91 5.97 11.21
CA ASN A 159 -14.65 5.01 10.12
C ASN A 159 -13.40 5.35 9.30
N GLU A 160 -12.62 6.36 9.70
CA GLU A 160 -11.40 6.80 9.02
C GLU A 160 -10.17 6.61 9.92
N GLU A 161 -9.01 6.54 9.28
CA GLU A 161 -7.69 6.49 9.93
C GLU A 161 -6.92 7.78 9.61
N LEU A 162 -6.03 8.17 10.52
CA LEU A 162 -5.01 9.20 10.28
C LEU A 162 -3.65 8.55 10.36
N GLU A 163 -2.82 8.75 9.33
CA GLU A 163 -1.39 8.51 9.38
C GLU A 163 -0.69 9.87 9.32
N ALA A 164 0.10 10.16 10.35
CA ALA A 164 0.89 11.38 10.44
C ALA A 164 2.36 11.00 10.61
N THR A 165 3.21 11.49 9.71
CA THR A 165 4.64 11.18 9.72
C THR A 165 5.49 12.44 9.71
N LEU A 166 6.64 12.37 10.39
CA LEU A 166 7.76 13.28 10.20
C LEU A 166 8.90 12.48 9.57
N ASP A 167 9.17 12.75 8.30
CA ASP A 167 10.23 12.11 7.52
C ASP A 167 11.41 13.08 7.39
N ASN A 168 12.64 12.63 7.65
CA ASN A 168 13.82 13.49 7.47
C ASN A 168 14.32 13.41 6.02
N PRO A 169 14.20 14.48 5.21
CA PRO A 169 14.63 14.45 3.81
C PRO A 169 16.15 14.39 3.63
N SER A 170 16.94 14.58 4.71
CA SER A 170 18.40 14.73 4.65
C SER A 170 19.17 13.46 4.99
N HIS A 171 18.53 12.41 5.50
CA HIS A 171 19.17 11.16 5.90
C HIS A 171 18.69 9.99 5.04
N LEU A 172 19.18 9.93 3.79
CA LEU A 172 18.84 8.88 2.83
C LEU A 172 19.41 7.49 3.21
N GLU A 173 20.46 7.45 4.04
CA GLU A 173 21.12 6.19 4.43
C GLU A 173 20.38 5.43 5.55
N GLU A 174 19.54 6.12 6.33
CA GLU A 174 18.71 5.55 7.39
C GLU A 174 17.31 6.19 7.33
N TYR A 175 16.46 5.68 6.44
CA TYR A 175 15.07 6.12 6.35
C TYR A 175 14.38 6.00 7.72
N THR A 176 14.19 7.12 8.40
CA THR A 176 13.57 7.20 9.72
C THR A 176 12.31 8.07 9.62
N ALA A 177 11.17 7.42 9.77
CA ALA A 177 9.86 8.08 9.88
C ALA A 177 9.42 8.05 11.34
N TYR A 178 9.05 9.22 11.88
CA TYR A 178 8.44 9.32 13.20
C TYR A 178 6.92 9.41 13.05
N TYR A 179 6.20 8.53 13.75
CA TYR A 179 4.75 8.45 13.68
C TYR A 179 4.10 9.28 14.78
N GLY A 180 3.10 10.06 14.40
CA GLY A 180 2.28 10.84 15.32
C GLY A 180 1.15 10.00 15.93
N THR A 181 0.75 10.37 17.15
CA THR A 181 -0.38 9.77 17.86
C THR A 181 -1.59 10.70 17.78
N LEU A 182 -2.67 10.23 17.16
CA LEU A 182 -3.97 10.90 17.11
C LEU A 182 -4.53 11.06 18.53
N ASN A 183 -5.05 12.24 18.86
CA ASN A 183 -5.68 12.50 20.15
C ASN A 183 -7.09 11.90 20.26
N GLU A 184 -7.64 11.88 21.48
CA GLU A 184 -8.98 11.32 21.74
C GLU A 184 -10.11 12.08 21.02
N SER A 185 -9.95 13.40 20.89
CA SER A 185 -10.90 14.28 20.16
C SER A 185 -10.87 14.07 18.64
N ARG A 186 -9.83 13.39 18.13
CA ARG A 186 -9.57 13.08 16.71
C ARG A 186 -9.42 14.32 15.82
N ASP A 187 -8.95 15.43 16.37
CA ASP A 187 -8.74 16.72 15.71
C ASP A 187 -7.28 17.22 15.79
N GLY A 188 -6.39 16.44 16.42
CA GLY A 188 -4.98 16.77 16.50
C GLY A 188 -4.09 15.55 16.64
N VAL A 189 -2.81 15.74 16.31
CA VAL A 189 -1.77 14.72 16.42
C VAL A 189 -0.60 15.25 17.24
N SER A 190 0.02 14.39 18.04
CA SER A 190 1.26 14.74 18.77
C SER A 190 2.38 13.76 18.43
N PHE A 191 3.62 14.24 18.48
CA PHE A 191 4.81 13.43 18.22
C PHE A 191 5.66 13.28 19.48
N LYS A 192 6.40 12.18 19.61
CA LYS A 192 7.24 11.92 20.79
C LYS A 192 8.62 11.43 20.39
N ASN A 193 9.63 11.86 21.14
CA ASN A 193 11.03 11.48 20.97
C ASN A 193 11.58 11.77 19.56
N VAL A 194 11.07 12.79 18.89
CA VAL A 194 11.59 13.26 17.61
C VAL A 194 12.77 14.18 17.87
N PRO A 195 13.98 13.88 17.35
CA PRO A 195 15.13 14.76 17.46
C PRO A 195 14.86 16.14 16.84
N LYS A 196 15.61 17.14 17.30
CA LYS A 196 15.54 18.48 16.71
C LYS A 196 16.07 18.45 15.29
N GLY A 197 15.40 19.13 14.37
CA GLY A 197 15.82 19.14 12.97
C GLY A 197 14.70 19.56 12.02
N LYS A 198 15.01 19.53 10.73
CA LYS A 198 14.03 19.76 9.66
C LYS A 198 13.41 18.44 9.22
N TYR A 199 12.11 18.43 9.06
CA TYR A 199 11.33 17.26 8.68
C TYR A 199 10.25 17.65 7.67
N MET A 200 9.86 16.69 6.85
CA MET A 200 8.61 16.75 6.09
C MET A 200 7.50 16.18 6.96
N LEU A 201 6.57 17.03 7.41
CA LEU A 201 5.31 16.59 7.99
C LEU A 201 4.40 16.13 6.86
N THR A 202 3.90 14.89 6.94
CA THR A 202 2.84 14.38 6.06
C THR A 202 1.63 14.04 6.92
N LEU A 203 0.45 14.54 6.55
CA LEU A 203 -0.83 14.08 7.10
C LEU A 203 -1.59 13.32 6.01
N LYS A 204 -2.05 12.10 6.31
CA LYS A 204 -2.88 11.28 5.41
C LYS A 204 -4.17 10.91 6.14
N ARG A 205 -5.31 11.40 5.66
CA ARG A 205 -6.64 10.91 6.05
C ARG A 205 -6.97 9.72 5.16
N ILE A 206 -7.41 8.61 5.74
CA ILE A 206 -7.61 7.35 5.02
C ILE A 206 -9.02 6.82 5.30
N LEU A 207 -9.76 6.56 4.23
CA LEU A 207 -11.05 5.89 4.24
C LEU A 207 -10.92 4.53 3.54
N LYS A 208 -11.37 3.46 4.20
CA LYS A 208 -11.42 2.11 3.61
C LYS A 208 -12.78 1.89 2.96
N LEU A 209 -12.77 1.45 1.70
CA LEU A 209 -13.97 1.13 0.93
C LEU A 209 -13.89 -0.32 0.42
N GLU A 210 -15.05 -0.93 0.20
CA GLU A 210 -15.13 -2.19 -0.51
C GLU A 210 -15.08 -1.94 -2.03
N THR A 211 -14.47 -2.88 -2.74
CA THR A 211 -14.59 -2.93 -4.21
C THR A 211 -16.01 -3.33 -4.62
N LYS A 212 -16.50 -2.74 -5.71
CA LYS A 212 -17.78 -3.08 -6.33
C LYS A 212 -17.66 -4.30 -7.23
N ASP A 213 -16.71 -4.27 -8.15
CA ASP A 213 -16.44 -5.37 -9.08
C ASP A 213 -15.24 -6.17 -8.60
N ASN A 214 -15.38 -7.50 -8.63
CA ASN A 214 -14.48 -8.45 -7.99
C ASN A 214 -14.26 -9.71 -8.82
N ASP A 215 -13.06 -10.30 -8.73
CA ASP A 215 -12.81 -11.67 -9.19
C ASP A 215 -13.39 -12.67 -8.18
N ALA A 216 -14.71 -12.84 -8.22
CA ALA A 216 -15.43 -13.64 -7.24
C ALA A 216 -14.85 -15.08 -7.10
N PRO A 217 -14.75 -15.61 -5.86
CA PRO A 217 -15.29 -15.06 -4.61
C PRO A 217 -14.37 -14.07 -3.87
N ALA A 218 -13.21 -13.71 -4.41
CA ALA A 218 -12.30 -12.78 -3.75
C ALA A 218 -12.94 -11.40 -3.64
N LYS A 219 -13.03 -10.86 -2.42
CA LYS A 219 -13.48 -9.49 -2.15
C LYS A 219 -12.26 -8.59 -1.98
N GLY A 220 -12.16 -7.57 -2.83
CA GLY A 220 -11.10 -6.57 -2.79
C GLY A 220 -11.45 -5.37 -1.93
N GLU A 221 -10.45 -4.51 -1.74
CA GLU A 221 -10.54 -3.29 -0.95
C GLU A 221 -9.95 -2.08 -1.70
N ILE A 222 -10.36 -0.89 -1.27
CA ILE A 222 -9.82 0.38 -1.74
C ILE A 222 -9.45 1.23 -0.53
N ARG A 223 -8.21 1.71 -0.47
CA ARG A 223 -7.78 2.79 0.43
C ARG A 223 -7.89 4.13 -0.29
N LEU A 224 -8.90 4.91 0.06
CA LEU A 224 -9.04 6.30 -0.38
C LEU A 224 -8.28 7.20 0.59
N VAL A 225 -7.32 7.96 0.08
CA VAL A 225 -6.45 8.83 0.87
C VAL A 225 -6.60 10.27 0.39
N PHE A 226 -6.72 11.21 1.33
CA PHE A 226 -6.40 12.61 1.08
C PHE A 226 -5.15 12.96 1.89
N TYR A 227 -4.19 13.66 1.29
CA TYR A 227 -2.97 14.01 1.99
C TYR A 227 -2.46 15.43 1.70
N ASP A 228 -1.76 15.95 2.70
CA ASP A 228 -1.02 17.20 2.61
C ASP A 228 0.39 17.04 3.23
N LYS A 229 1.34 17.85 2.76
CA LYS A 229 2.74 17.78 3.14
C LYS A 229 3.34 19.16 3.34
N LYS A 230 4.17 19.31 4.38
CA LYS A 230 4.83 20.57 4.69
C LYS A 230 6.17 20.38 5.40
N GLU A 231 7.19 21.15 5.00
CA GLU A 231 8.43 21.25 5.78
C GLU A 231 8.18 21.98 7.11
N VAL A 232 8.67 21.40 8.20
CA VAL A 232 8.58 21.94 9.56
C VAL A 232 9.91 21.73 10.28
N THR A 233 10.14 22.49 11.35
CA THR A 233 11.28 22.30 12.26
C THR A 233 10.83 21.77 13.61
N VAL A 234 11.39 20.64 14.04
CA VAL A 234 11.19 20.09 15.38
C VAL A 234 12.14 20.78 16.36
N LYS A 235 11.61 21.28 17.47
CA LYS A 235 12.34 22.03 18.52
C LYS A 235 12.65 21.22 19.77
#